data_AF-A0A354B300-F1
#
_entry.id   AF-A0A354B300-F1
#
_cell.length_a   1.000
_cell.length_b   1.000
_cell.length_c   1.000
_cell.angle_alpha   90.00
_cell.angle_beta   90.00
_cell.angle_gamma   90.00
#
_symmetry.space_group_name_H-M   'P 1'
#
loop_
_entity.id
_entity.type
_entity.pdbx_description
1 polymer ?
#
loop_
_entity_poly.entity_id
_entity_poly.type
_entity_poly.pdbx_seq_one_letter_code
_entity_poly.pdbx_strand_id
1 'polypeptide(L)'
;MRALATSSGAIAGLLLILAGSLVQAGFPWAGAGHGLKVISLPINLQVPGLLLTALVCGPRSAMLAAVAYLSLGLFQLPVFQGGGGAAYLLDPSFGYLAGFLPAAWLSGKLARQSGMNDLLSLAAAAAIGLLALQLCGIANLLLGAMAGRWGGNLGGLLFHYSLAPLLPQLLLCCAVAVLALGLRRLLLIES
;
A
#
# COMPACT_ATOMS: atom_id res chain seq x y z
N MET A 1 6.41 -21.79 -17.15
CA MET A 1 5.13 -21.07 -16.92
C MET A 1 5.09 -20.25 -15.63
N ARG A 2 5.51 -20.78 -14.46
CA ARG A 2 5.49 -20.02 -13.18
C ARG A 2 6.29 -18.71 -13.19
N ALA A 3 7.43 -18.65 -13.88
CA ALA A 3 8.23 -17.44 -14.02
C ALA A 3 7.47 -16.33 -14.77
N LEU A 4 6.88 -16.65 -15.93
CA LEU A 4 6.08 -15.71 -16.73
C LEU A 4 4.89 -15.15 -15.96
N ALA A 5 4.17 -15.99 -15.20
CA ALA A 5 3.06 -15.55 -14.35
C ALA A 5 3.51 -14.64 -13.19
N THR A 6 4.73 -14.86 -12.68
CA THR A 6 5.30 -14.01 -11.63
C THR A 6 5.68 -12.65 -12.20
N SER A 7 6.32 -12.63 -13.38
CA SER A 7 6.71 -11.40 -14.07
C SER A 7 5.51 -10.57 -14.53
N SER A 8 4.47 -11.21 -15.10
CA SER A 8 3.25 -10.49 -15.50
C SER A 8 2.52 -9.88 -14.31
N GLY A 9 2.41 -10.63 -13.20
CA GLY A 9 1.84 -10.11 -11.95
C GLY A 9 2.67 -8.98 -11.34
N ALA A 10 4.01 -9.04 -11.45
CA ALA A 10 4.88 -7.98 -10.98
C ALA A 10 4.73 -6.69 -11.81
N ILE A 11 4.61 -6.81 -13.13
CA ILE A 11 4.38 -5.66 -14.03
C ILE A 11 3.00 -5.04 -13.75
N ALA A 12 1.95 -5.86 -13.70
CA ALA A 12 0.60 -5.38 -13.38
C ALA A 12 0.59 -4.69 -12.00
N GLY A 13 1.25 -5.28 -11.01
CA GLY A 13 1.38 -4.70 -9.69
C GLY A 13 2.14 -3.39 -9.66
N LEU A 14 3.26 -3.30 -10.38
CA LEU A 14 4.03 -2.06 -10.51
C LEU A 14 3.16 -0.95 -11.11
N LEU A 15 2.43 -1.26 -12.18
CA LEU A 15 1.50 -0.31 -12.81
C LEU A 15 0.37 0.11 -11.86
N LEU A 16 -0.18 -0.81 -11.07
CA LEU A 16 -1.19 -0.49 -10.06
C LEU A 16 -0.63 0.44 -8.98
N ILE A 17 0.60 0.20 -8.51
CA ILE A 17 1.25 1.05 -7.51
C ILE A 17 1.53 2.44 -8.09
N LEU A 18 2.05 2.53 -9.32
CA LEU A 18 2.34 3.79 -10.01
C LEU A 18 1.06 4.59 -10.27
N ALA A 19 0.04 3.97 -10.86
CA ALA A 19 -1.25 4.61 -11.08
C ALA A 19 -1.87 5.03 -9.73
N GLY A 20 -1.79 4.17 -8.73
CA GLY A 20 -2.27 4.45 -7.38
C GLY A 20 -1.55 5.60 -6.69
N SER A 21 -0.25 5.81 -6.96
CA SER A 21 0.49 6.97 -6.45
C SER A 21 0.06 8.29 -7.09
N LEU A 22 -0.55 8.27 -8.27
CA LEU A 22 -1.04 9.48 -8.95
C LEU A 22 -2.50 9.82 -8.58
N VAL A 23 -3.24 8.87 -7.99
CA VAL A 23 -4.64 9.05 -7.65
C VAL A 23 -4.80 9.25 -6.14
N GLN A 24 -5.26 10.45 -5.77
CA GLN A 24 -5.66 10.75 -4.40
C GLN A 24 -6.99 10.03 -4.09
N ALA A 25 -7.06 9.38 -2.93
CA ALA A 25 -8.29 8.73 -2.52
C ALA A 25 -9.33 9.78 -2.13
N GLY A 26 -10.60 9.51 -2.44
CA GLY A 26 -11.70 10.40 -2.10
C GLY A 26 -12.91 9.62 -1.60
N PHE A 27 -13.62 10.20 -0.64
CA PHE A 27 -14.89 9.68 -0.17
C PHE A 27 -16.05 10.38 -0.87
N PRO A 28 -16.92 9.67 -1.60
CA PRO A 28 -18.12 10.26 -2.17
C PRO A 28 -19.09 10.61 -1.04
N TRP A 29 -19.37 11.89 -0.86
CA TRP A 29 -20.33 12.43 0.09
C TRP A 29 -21.51 13.05 -0.65
N ALA A 30 -22.70 12.52 -0.41
CA ALA A 30 -23.95 13.16 -0.81
C ALA A 30 -24.29 14.20 0.27
N GLY A 31 -23.91 15.46 0.05
CA GLY A 31 -24.35 16.56 0.91
C GLY A 31 -25.85 16.85 0.75
N ALA A 32 -26.41 17.73 1.57
CA ALA A 32 -27.80 18.18 1.49
C ALA A 32 -28.16 18.97 0.21
N GLY A 33 -27.25 19.04 -0.77
CA GLY A 33 -27.49 19.64 -2.09
C GLY A 33 -27.59 18.55 -3.17
N HIS A 34 -28.21 18.90 -4.29
CA HIS A 34 -28.35 18.02 -5.46
C HIS A 34 -26.99 17.81 -6.16
N GLY A 35 -26.14 16.93 -5.62
CA GLY A 35 -24.87 16.54 -6.26
C GLY A 35 -23.96 15.71 -5.37
N LEU A 36 -23.32 14.69 -5.95
CA LEU A 36 -22.25 13.93 -5.31
C LEU A 36 -20.97 14.77 -5.27
N LYS A 37 -20.46 15.09 -4.06
CA LYS A 37 -19.17 15.73 -3.88
C LYS A 37 -18.15 14.70 -3.41
N VAL A 38 -16.95 14.70 -3.98
CA VAL A 38 -15.87 13.83 -3.52
C VAL A 38 -15.00 14.61 -2.54
N ILE A 39 -14.91 14.15 -1.30
CA ILE A 39 -14.03 14.70 -0.28
C ILE A 39 -12.69 14.00 -0.41
N SER A 40 -11.64 14.74 -0.78
CA SER A 40 -10.29 14.19 -0.88
C SER A 40 -9.75 13.82 0.50
N LEU A 41 -9.17 12.64 0.60
CA LEU A 41 -8.51 12.14 1.79
C LEU A 41 -6.99 12.38 1.67
N PRO A 42 -6.25 12.56 2.79
CA PRO A 42 -4.80 12.77 2.78
C PRO A 42 -4.04 11.45 2.54
N ILE A 43 -4.51 10.61 1.61
CA ILE A 43 -3.93 9.32 1.24
C ILE A 43 -4.10 9.07 -0.26
N ASN A 44 -3.19 8.28 -0.83
CA ASN A 44 -3.26 7.85 -2.23
C ASN A 44 -3.61 6.37 -2.33
N LEU A 45 -3.94 5.92 -3.54
CA LEU A 45 -4.29 4.52 -3.83
C LEU A 45 -3.08 3.60 -4.02
N GLN A 46 -1.87 4.09 -3.74
CA GLN A 46 -0.62 3.35 -3.86
C GLN A 46 -0.57 2.10 -2.97
N VAL A 47 -0.89 2.24 -1.67
CA VAL A 47 -0.93 1.12 -0.71
C VAL A 47 -2.02 0.10 -1.08
N PRO A 48 -3.26 0.51 -1.41
CA PRO A 48 -4.25 -0.40 -1.96
C PRO A 48 -3.77 -1.18 -3.20
N GLY A 49 -3.07 -0.52 -4.13
CA GLY A 49 -2.51 -1.16 -5.32
C GLY A 49 -1.50 -2.26 -4.98
N LEU A 50 -0.62 -2.00 -4.01
CA LEU A 50 0.31 -2.99 -3.47
C LEU A 50 -0.41 -4.18 -2.85
N LEU A 51 -1.36 -3.92 -1.95
CA LEU A 51 -2.09 -4.97 -1.23
C LEU A 51 -2.94 -5.81 -2.20
N LEU A 52 -3.61 -5.18 -3.16
CA LEU A 52 -4.37 -5.89 -4.21
C LEU A 52 -3.46 -6.82 -5.02
N THR A 53 -2.27 -6.33 -5.39
CA THR A 53 -1.26 -7.14 -6.08
C THR A 53 -0.83 -8.33 -5.22
N ALA A 54 -0.60 -8.12 -3.92
CA ALA A 54 -0.21 -9.18 -3.00
C ALA A 54 -1.30 -10.24 -2.84
N LEU A 55 -2.55 -9.82 -2.66
CA LEU A 55 -3.69 -10.72 -2.55
C LEU A 55 -3.96 -11.48 -3.86
N VAL A 56 -3.84 -10.86 -5.04
CA VAL A 56 -4.19 -11.53 -6.31
C VAL A 56 -2.99 -12.27 -6.91
N CYS A 57 -1.86 -11.60 -7.07
CA CYS A 57 -0.67 -12.13 -7.73
C CYS A 57 0.27 -12.87 -6.76
N GLY A 58 0.12 -12.69 -5.45
CA GLY A 58 0.91 -13.37 -4.43
C GLY A 58 2.19 -12.65 -4.00
N PRO A 59 2.94 -13.25 -3.07
CA PRO A 59 4.00 -12.56 -2.34
C PRO A 59 5.21 -12.25 -3.22
N ARG A 60 5.59 -13.16 -4.14
CA ARG A 60 6.74 -12.94 -5.04
C ARG A 60 6.50 -11.80 -6.00
N SER A 61 5.36 -11.80 -6.70
CA SER A 61 5.01 -10.76 -7.67
C SER A 61 4.87 -9.39 -7.00
N ALA A 62 4.21 -9.32 -5.85
CA ALA A 62 4.05 -8.06 -5.12
C ALA A 62 5.37 -7.53 -4.54
N MET A 63 6.27 -8.39 -4.04
CA MET A 63 7.61 -7.96 -3.64
C MET A 63 8.41 -7.43 -4.82
N LEU A 64 8.38 -8.10 -5.98
CA LEU A 64 9.07 -7.60 -7.18
C LEU A 64 8.51 -6.25 -7.64
N ALA A 65 7.18 -6.08 -7.61
CA ALA A 65 6.53 -4.80 -7.89
C ALA A 65 6.97 -3.70 -6.90
N ALA A 66 7.02 -4.00 -5.60
CA ALA A 66 7.47 -3.06 -4.58
C ALA A 66 8.94 -2.67 -4.77
N VAL A 67 9.82 -3.64 -5.00
CA VAL A 67 11.26 -3.40 -5.26
C VAL A 67 11.44 -2.56 -6.51
N ALA A 68 10.71 -2.86 -7.59
CA ALA A 68 10.75 -2.07 -8.82
C ALA A 68 10.27 -0.63 -8.56
N TYR A 69 9.16 -0.46 -7.85
CA TYR A 69 8.63 0.87 -7.52
C TYR A 69 9.63 1.69 -6.68
N LEU A 70 10.22 1.09 -5.62
CA LEU A 70 11.24 1.74 -4.81
C LEU A 70 12.47 2.10 -5.63
N SER A 71 12.92 1.19 -6.50
CA SER A 71 14.08 1.42 -7.37
C SER A 71 13.82 2.61 -8.28
N LEU A 72 12.68 2.62 -8.98
CA LEU A 72 12.31 3.73 -9.88
C LEU A 72 12.31 5.07 -9.12
N GLY A 73 11.67 5.13 -7.95
CA GLY A 73 11.61 6.37 -7.19
C GLY A 73 12.96 6.83 -6.63
N LEU A 74 13.85 5.91 -6.24
CA LEU A 74 15.19 6.26 -5.78
C LEU A 74 16.12 6.68 -6.93
N PHE A 75 15.93 6.14 -8.14
CA PHE A 75 16.64 6.55 -9.36
C PHE A 75 16.01 7.80 -10.02
N GLN A 76 15.63 8.79 -9.21
CA GLN A 76 15.20 10.14 -9.62
C GLN A 76 13.89 10.23 -10.43
N LEU A 77 13.11 9.15 -10.58
CA LEU A 77 11.76 9.27 -11.12
C LEU A 77 10.82 9.82 -10.03
N PRO A 78 10.04 10.89 -10.30
CA PRO A 78 9.16 11.51 -9.32
C PRO A 78 7.86 10.70 -9.13
N VAL A 79 8.00 9.46 -8.68
CA VAL A 79 6.87 8.52 -8.47
C VAL A 79 6.44 8.46 -7.01
N PHE A 80 7.26 8.94 -6.08
CA PHE A 80 6.90 9.02 -4.66
C PHE A 80 6.08 10.28 -4.39
N GLN A 81 5.34 10.23 -3.28
CA GLN A 81 4.62 11.40 -2.78
C GLN A 81 5.60 12.51 -2.44
N GLY A 82 5.54 13.63 -3.16
CA GLY A 82 6.45 14.76 -2.98
C GLY A 82 7.75 14.71 -3.77
N GLY A 83 7.95 13.73 -4.67
CA GLY A 83 9.07 13.71 -5.61
C GLY A 83 9.74 12.34 -5.78
N GLY A 84 11.07 12.33 -5.79
CA GLY A 84 11.91 11.16 -5.97
C GLY A 84 13.38 11.46 -5.67
N GLY A 85 14.24 10.46 -5.82
CA GLY A 85 15.68 10.56 -5.64
C GLY A 85 16.18 10.01 -4.29
N ALA A 86 17.50 9.89 -4.18
CA ALA A 86 18.16 9.33 -3.00
C ALA A 86 17.97 10.18 -1.72
N ALA A 87 17.73 11.48 -1.86
CA ALA A 87 17.41 12.36 -0.73
C ALA A 87 16.12 11.92 -0.01
N TYR A 88 15.22 11.22 -0.70
CA TYR A 88 14.00 10.67 -0.12
C TYR A 88 14.27 9.65 0.98
N LEU A 89 15.44 9.00 1.01
CA LEU A 89 15.85 8.15 2.15
C LEU A 89 15.84 8.91 3.48
N LEU A 90 16.01 10.23 3.42
CA LEU A 90 16.00 11.10 4.59
C LEU A 90 14.60 11.62 4.95
N ASP A 91 13.59 11.34 4.14
CA ASP A 91 12.22 11.80 4.36
C ASP A 91 11.50 11.01 5.48
N PRO A 92 10.63 11.66 6.30
CA PRO A 92 9.85 10.97 7.32
C PRO A 92 8.98 9.83 6.78
N SER A 93 8.47 9.98 5.56
CA SER A 93 7.55 9.03 4.93
C SER A 93 8.25 7.80 4.34
N PHE A 94 9.58 7.82 4.17
CA PHE A 94 10.32 6.73 3.54
C PHE A 94 10.15 5.38 4.25
N GLY A 95 10.02 5.38 5.58
CA GLY A 95 9.76 4.15 6.34
C GLY A 95 8.50 3.41 5.91
N TYR A 96 7.47 4.15 5.45
CA TYR A 96 6.23 3.57 4.95
C TYR A 96 6.44 2.94 3.56
N LEU A 97 7.28 3.54 2.71
CA LEU A 97 7.68 2.94 1.43
C LEU A 97 8.53 1.69 1.64
N ALA A 98 9.51 1.73 2.55
CA ALA A 98 10.29 0.54 2.93
C ALA A 98 9.38 -0.58 3.47
N GLY A 99 8.31 -0.20 4.18
CA GLY A 99 7.25 -1.09 4.65
C GLY A 99 6.48 -1.82 3.55
N PHE A 100 6.60 -1.43 2.28
CA PHE A 100 5.95 -2.13 1.16
C PHE A 100 6.45 -3.56 1.02
N LEU A 101 7.74 -3.80 1.27
CA LEU A 101 8.34 -5.14 1.14
C LEU A 101 7.71 -6.14 2.14
N PRO A 102 7.74 -5.88 3.47
CA PRO A 102 7.12 -6.79 4.43
C PRO A 102 5.60 -6.86 4.25
N ALA A 103 4.92 -5.76 3.90
CA ALA A 103 3.49 -5.76 3.63
C ALA A 103 3.12 -6.66 2.45
N ALA A 104 3.85 -6.56 1.33
CA ALA A 104 3.66 -7.38 0.14
C ALA A 104 3.87 -8.87 0.41
N TRP A 105 4.93 -9.19 1.15
CA TRP A 105 5.24 -10.57 1.48
C TRP A 105 4.22 -11.18 2.45
N LEU A 106 3.90 -10.49 3.55
CA LEU A 106 2.98 -11.00 4.57
C LEU A 106 1.57 -11.16 4.02
N SER A 107 0.99 -10.12 3.44
CA SER A 107 -0.37 -10.17 2.90
C SER A 107 -0.49 -11.20 1.78
N GLY A 108 0.49 -11.26 0.87
CA GLY A 108 0.47 -12.21 -0.23
C GLY A 108 0.72 -13.66 0.20
N LYS A 109 1.58 -13.89 1.21
CA LYS A 109 1.81 -15.24 1.76
C LYS A 109 0.57 -15.73 2.50
N LEU A 110 -0.03 -14.85 3.31
CA LEU A 110 -1.23 -15.14 4.05
C LEU A 110 -2.35 -15.50 3.08
N ALA A 111 -2.64 -14.66 2.09
CA ALA A 111 -3.71 -14.88 1.12
C ALA A 111 -3.59 -16.16 0.27
N ARG A 112 -2.45 -16.87 0.28
CA ARG A 112 -2.24 -18.16 -0.39
C ARG A 112 -2.43 -19.37 0.53
N GLN A 113 -2.82 -19.18 1.78
CA GLN A 113 -3.16 -20.29 2.66
C GLN A 113 -4.50 -20.92 2.27
N SER A 114 -4.65 -22.21 2.57
CA SER A 114 -5.91 -22.94 2.36
C SER A 114 -7.06 -22.26 3.10
N GLY A 115 -8.20 -22.08 2.43
CA GLY A 115 -9.38 -21.46 3.00
C GLY A 115 -9.40 -19.92 2.93
N MET A 116 -8.39 -19.27 2.35
CA MET A 116 -8.30 -17.79 2.29
C MET A 116 -8.99 -17.18 1.06
N ASN A 117 -10.19 -17.67 0.73
CA ASN A 117 -10.98 -17.25 -0.43
C ASN A 117 -12.36 -16.66 -0.05
N ASP A 118 -12.44 -16.07 1.14
CA ASP A 118 -13.57 -15.28 1.61
C ASP A 118 -13.16 -13.81 1.89
N LEU A 119 -14.16 -12.93 1.98
CA LEU A 119 -13.96 -11.50 2.18
C LEU A 119 -13.22 -11.18 3.48
N LEU A 120 -13.55 -11.88 4.57
CA LEU A 120 -13.01 -11.58 5.89
C LEU A 120 -11.53 -11.98 5.96
N SER A 121 -11.18 -13.16 5.46
CA SER A 121 -9.79 -13.62 5.41
C SER A 121 -8.91 -12.74 4.53
N LEU A 122 -9.43 -12.27 3.37
CA LEU A 122 -8.71 -11.35 2.50
C LEU A 122 -8.56 -9.95 3.11
N ALA A 123 -9.60 -9.44 3.78
CA ALA A 123 -9.54 -8.17 4.48
C ALA A 123 -8.56 -8.23 5.66
N ALA A 124 -8.55 -9.33 6.42
CA ALA A 124 -7.60 -9.58 7.49
C ALA A 124 -6.16 -9.67 6.95
N ALA A 125 -5.95 -10.33 5.81
CA ALA A 125 -4.63 -10.40 5.19
C ALA A 125 -4.13 -9.03 4.71
N ALA A 126 -4.99 -8.22 4.11
CA ALA A 126 -4.68 -6.83 3.76
C ALA A 126 -4.37 -6.00 5.01
N ALA A 127 -5.17 -6.12 6.07
CA ALA A 127 -4.97 -5.39 7.32
C ALA A 127 -3.65 -5.77 8.00
N ILE A 128 -3.26 -7.05 8.01
CA ILE A 128 -1.96 -7.50 8.52
C ILE A 128 -0.80 -6.92 7.69
N GLY A 129 -0.95 -6.88 6.36
CA GLY A 129 0.00 -6.20 5.49
C GLY A 129 0.12 -4.71 5.80
N LEU A 130 -1.01 -4.02 5.98
CA LEU A 130 -1.06 -2.63 6.37
C LEU A 130 -0.40 -2.39 7.73
N LEU A 131 -0.64 -3.25 8.73
CA LEU A 131 0.00 -3.16 10.03
C LEU A 131 1.52 -3.27 9.92
N ALA A 132 2.03 -4.21 9.12
CA ALA A 132 3.47 -4.33 8.88
C ALA A 132 4.06 -3.06 8.25
N LEU A 133 3.35 -2.47 7.28
CA LEU A 133 3.73 -1.20 6.68
C LEU A 133 3.77 -0.06 7.71
N GLN A 134 2.72 0.06 8.54
CA GLN A 134 2.64 1.08 9.59
C GLN A 134 3.74 0.92 10.63
N LEU A 135 4.06 -0.32 11.03
CA LEU A 135 5.16 -0.60 11.96
C LEU A 135 6.51 -0.16 11.40
N CYS A 136 6.79 -0.42 10.11
CA CYS A 136 8.00 0.06 9.45
C CYS A 136 8.06 1.60 9.38
N GLY A 137 6.94 2.24 9.06
CA GLY A 137 6.83 3.71 9.04
C GLY A 137 7.08 4.33 10.40
N ILE A 138 6.41 3.83 11.44
CA ILE A 138 6.57 4.28 12.82
C ILE A 138 8.00 4.04 13.30
N ALA A 139 8.59 2.88 13.01
CA ALA A 139 9.98 2.58 13.37
C ALA A 139 10.95 3.60 12.74
N ASN A 140 10.78 3.97 11.46
CA ASN A 140 11.59 5.01 10.82
C ASN A 140 11.43 6.37 11.51
N LEU A 141 10.20 6.76 11.88
CA LEU A 141 9.95 8.01 12.59
C LEU A 141 10.63 8.02 13.97
N LEU A 142 10.54 6.92 14.72
CA LEU A 142 11.18 6.81 16.04
C LEU A 142 12.71 6.85 15.93
N LEU A 143 13.29 6.08 15.00
CA LEU A 143 14.74 6.08 14.77
C LEU A 143 15.23 7.45 14.29
N GLY A 144 14.49 8.11 13.41
CA GLY A 144 14.82 9.47 12.97
C GLY A 144 14.72 10.50 14.09
N ALA A 145 13.81 10.33 15.05
CA ALA A 145 13.71 11.20 16.21
C ALA A 145 14.91 11.03 17.13
N MET A 146 15.32 9.78 17.38
CA MET A 146 16.53 9.46 18.15
C MET A 146 17.79 10.03 17.50
N ALA A 147 17.83 10.06 16.16
CA ALA A 147 18.91 10.67 15.38
C ALA A 147 18.81 12.21 15.27
N GLY A 148 17.83 12.86 15.92
CA GLY A 148 17.67 14.31 15.92
C GLY A 148 17.12 14.91 14.61
N ARG A 149 16.59 14.08 13.69
CA ARG A 149 16.21 14.52 12.32
C ARG A 149 14.92 15.34 12.26
N TRP A 150 14.05 15.23 13.26
CA TRP A 150 12.68 15.77 13.21
C TRP A 150 12.45 17.04 14.04
N GLY A 151 13.52 17.64 14.60
CA GLY A 151 13.41 18.89 15.35
C GLY A 151 12.43 18.85 16.54
N GLY A 152 12.22 17.67 17.14
CA GLY A 152 11.30 17.46 18.27
C GLY A 152 9.83 17.26 17.90
N ASN A 153 9.43 17.37 16.63
CA ASN A 153 8.01 17.23 16.21
C ASN A 153 7.62 15.78 15.86
N LEU A 154 8.00 14.81 16.69
CA LEU A 154 7.61 13.40 16.48
C LEU A 154 6.07 13.24 16.51
N GLY A 155 5.40 13.91 17.47
CA GLY A 155 3.95 13.79 17.65
C GLY A 155 3.15 14.20 16.42
N GLY A 156 3.51 15.34 15.80
CA GLY A 156 2.88 15.80 14.57
C GLY A 156 3.08 14.84 13.39
N LEU A 157 4.29 14.27 13.26
CA LEU A 157 4.60 13.29 12.22
C LEU A 157 3.82 11.98 12.40
N LEU A 158 3.73 11.47 13.63
CA LEU A 158 2.93 10.27 13.92
C LEU A 158 1.44 10.51 13.65
N PHE A 159 0.93 11.69 13.99
CA PHE A 159 -0.45 12.03 13.69
C PHE A 159 -0.71 12.09 12.18
N HIS A 160 0.15 12.78 11.44
CA HIS A 160 -0.03 13.01 10.01
C HIS A 160 0.16 11.74 9.18
N TYR A 161 1.19 10.94 9.47
CA TYR A 161 1.55 9.77 8.66
C TYR A 161 0.97 8.45 9.19
N SER A 162 0.68 8.33 10.48
CA SER A 162 0.12 7.08 11.05
C SER A 162 -1.35 7.22 11.38
N LEU A 163 -1.74 8.13 12.28
CA LEU A 163 -3.08 8.12 12.90
C LEU A 163 -4.17 8.65 11.97
N ALA A 164 -3.97 9.82 11.36
CA ALA A 164 -4.93 10.41 10.44
C ALA A 164 -5.29 9.49 9.24
N PRO A 165 -4.33 8.82 8.57
CA PRO A 165 -4.63 7.94 7.45
C PRO A 165 -5.11 6.55 7.86
N LEU A 166 -5.00 6.15 9.14
CA LEU A 166 -5.26 4.78 9.59
C LEU A 166 -6.69 4.32 9.27
N LEU A 167 -7.68 5.15 9.61
CA LEU A 167 -9.09 4.82 9.43
C LEU A 167 -9.46 4.71 7.93
N PRO A 168 -9.09 5.68 7.07
CA PRO A 168 -9.21 5.53 5.61
C PRO A 168 -8.52 4.28 5.05
N GLN A 169 -7.31 3.95 5.52
CA GLN A 169 -6.55 2.79 5.04
C GLN A 169 -7.21 1.46 5.42
N LEU A 170 -7.81 1.36 6.62
CA LEU A 170 -8.59 0.18 7.01
C LEU A 170 -9.83 0.00 6.13
N LEU A 171 -10.56 1.08 5.83
CA LEU A 171 -11.69 1.04 4.89
C LEU A 171 -11.24 0.58 3.49
N LEU A 172 -10.08 1.04 3.03
CA LEU A 172 -9.51 0.61 1.77
C LEU A 172 -9.05 -0.86 1.79
N CYS A 173 -8.66 -1.43 2.93
CA CYS A 173 -8.39 -2.87 3.03
C CYS A 173 -9.64 -3.69 2.73
N CYS A 174 -10.82 -3.26 3.19
CA CYS A 174 -12.09 -3.90 2.85
C CYS A 174 -12.39 -3.78 1.35
N ALA A 175 -12.20 -2.61 0.76
CA ALA A 175 -12.38 -2.41 -0.69
C ALA A 175 -11.43 -3.30 -1.52
N VAL A 176 -10.16 -3.37 -1.12
CA VAL A 176 -9.15 -4.25 -1.72
C VAL A 176 -9.55 -5.72 -1.60
N ALA A 177 -10.10 -6.15 -0.47
CA ALA A 177 -10.55 -7.53 -0.29
C ALA A 177 -11.73 -7.87 -1.22
N VAL A 178 -12.70 -6.96 -1.39
CA VAL A 178 -13.82 -7.12 -2.33
C VAL A 178 -13.30 -7.24 -3.77
N LEU A 179 -12.43 -6.33 -4.18
CA LEU A 179 -11.82 -6.36 -5.51
C LEU A 179 -10.97 -7.62 -5.72
N ALA A 180 -10.18 -8.01 -4.73
CA ALA A 180 -9.35 -9.22 -4.79
C ALA A 180 -10.20 -10.47 -4.94
N LEU A 181 -11.32 -10.58 -4.20
CA LEU A 181 -12.23 -11.72 -4.32
C LEU A 181 -12.86 -11.78 -5.71
N GLY A 182 -13.31 -10.64 -6.25
CA GLY A 182 -13.84 -10.55 -7.61
C GLY A 182 -12.81 -10.98 -8.66
N LEU A 183 -11.58 -10.46 -8.57
CA LEU A 183 -10.50 -10.80 -9.50
C LEU A 183 -10.06 -12.26 -9.38
N ARG A 184 -9.98 -12.82 -8.17
CA ARG A 184 -9.64 -14.24 -7.96
C ARG A 184 -10.67 -15.18 -8.59
N ARG A 185 -11.96 -14.85 -8.49
CA ARG A 185 -13.04 -15.61 -9.13
C ARG A 185 -12.98 -15.53 -10.65
N LEU A 186 -12.70 -14.34 -11.21
CA LEU A 186 -12.58 -14.14 -12.66
C LEU A 186 -11.35 -14.83 -13.26
N LEU A 187 -10.22 -14.80 -12.54
CA LEU A 187 -8.96 -15.37 -12.99
C LEU A 187 -8.80 -16.87 -12.65
N LEU A 188 -9.86 -17.50 -12.13
CA LEU A 188 -9.89 -18.90 -11.70
C LEU A 188 -8.69 -19.26 -10.79
N ILE A 189 -8.35 -18.36 -9.87
CA ILE A 189 -7.27 -18.58 -8.92
C ILE A 189 -7.80 -19.56 -7.85
N GLU A 190 -7.54 -20.85 -8.06
CA GLU A 190 -7.81 -21.89 -7.09
C GLU A 190 -6.91 -21.69 -5.85
N SER A 191 -7.54 -21.60 -4.67
CA SER A 191 -6.89 -21.51 -3.36
C SER A 191 -6.66 -22.88 -2.75
#